data_AF-A0A923I958-F1
#
_entry.id   AF-A0A923I958-F1
#
_cell.length_a   1.000
_cell.length_b   1.000
_cell.length_c   1.000
_cell.angle_alpha   90.00
_cell.angle_beta   90.00
_cell.angle_gamma   90.00
#
_symmetry.space_group_name_H-M   'P 1'
#
loop_
_entity.id
_entity.type
_entity.pdbx_description
1 polymer ?
#
loop_
_entity_poly.entity_id
_entity_poly.type
_entity_poly.pdbx_seq_one_letter_code
_entity_poly.pdbx_strand_id
1 'polypeptide(L)'
;MRENLKKLLGFRSNTPWKKIVAVLYYLICLAVFAVGLVTPLPIEAGLWDVFVYKVSVTVIFLWMISPAIFLSETPLRRRLPLFRQRIGSKSLIGMMIVFILFTYLFAMTESWHSPEYKAAYEAYNTAAYNAFIVAGGGQPSQGAP
;
A
#
# COMPACT_ATOMS: atom_id res chain seq x y z
N MET A 1 4.18 -29.11 -2.81
CA MET A 1 4.02 -27.71 -3.30
C MET A 1 2.64 -27.40 -3.88
N ARG A 2 2.11 -28.17 -4.85
CA ARG A 2 0.81 -27.90 -5.51
C ARG A 2 -0.40 -27.75 -4.57
N GLU A 3 -0.45 -28.49 -3.47
CA GLU A 3 -1.54 -28.45 -2.48
C GLU A 3 -1.65 -27.11 -1.73
N ASN A 4 -0.54 -26.42 -1.49
CA ASN A 4 -0.54 -25.13 -0.80
C ASN A 4 -0.89 -23.96 -1.74
N LEU A 5 -0.59 -24.07 -3.04
CA LEU A 5 -0.99 -23.08 -4.03
C LEU A 5 -2.52 -23.03 -4.22
N LYS A 6 -3.21 -24.17 -4.12
CA LYS A 6 -4.69 -24.22 -4.15
C LYS A 6 -5.35 -23.43 -3.01
N LYS A 7 -4.61 -23.14 -1.93
CA LYS A 7 -5.10 -22.40 -0.76
C LYS A 7 -5.04 -20.88 -0.96
N LEU A 8 -4.30 -20.39 -1.95
CA LEU A 8 -4.19 -18.97 -2.28
C LEU A 8 -5.42 -18.45 -3.02
N LEU A 9 -5.75 -17.18 -2.76
CA LEU A 9 -6.79 -16.43 -3.44
C LEU A 9 -6.57 -16.49 -4.95
N GLY A 10 -7.63 -16.76 -5.71
CA GLY A 10 -7.59 -16.91 -7.17
C GLY A 10 -7.19 -18.31 -7.67
N PHE A 11 -6.39 -19.07 -6.93
CA PHE A 11 -6.02 -20.46 -7.29
C PHE A 11 -7.02 -21.51 -6.79
N ARG A 12 -7.90 -21.15 -5.85
CA ARG A 12 -8.88 -22.05 -5.20
C ARG A 12 -9.90 -22.69 -6.14
N SER A 13 -10.30 -21.96 -7.18
CA SER A 13 -11.37 -22.40 -8.11
C SER A 13 -10.87 -23.33 -9.22
N ASN A 14 -9.55 -23.55 -9.31
CA ASN A 14 -8.87 -24.24 -10.42
C ASN A 14 -9.15 -23.67 -11.84
N THR A 15 -9.98 -22.63 -11.98
CA THR A 15 -10.29 -21.99 -13.26
C THR A 15 -9.10 -21.19 -13.79
N PRO A 16 -8.75 -21.33 -15.09
CA PRO A 16 -7.54 -20.75 -15.65
C PRO A 16 -7.52 -19.21 -15.62
N TRP A 17 -8.64 -18.55 -15.94
CA TRP A 17 -8.71 -17.08 -15.92
C TRP A 17 -8.45 -16.48 -14.53
N LYS A 18 -9.02 -17.06 -13.46
CA LYS A 18 -8.82 -16.58 -12.08
C LYS A 18 -7.38 -16.77 -11.61
N LYS A 19 -6.66 -17.78 -12.12
CA LYS A 19 -5.23 -17.96 -11.88
C LYS A 19 -4.39 -16.89 -12.56
N ILE A 20 -4.69 -16.57 -13.82
CA ILE A 20 -3.99 -15.51 -14.56
C ILE A 20 -4.14 -14.18 -13.82
N VAL A 21 -5.37 -13.81 -13.44
CA VAL A 21 -5.64 -12.59 -12.67
C VAL A 21 -4.89 -12.59 -11.35
N ALA A 22 -4.85 -13.72 -10.64
CA ALA A 22 -4.10 -13.83 -9.39
C ALA A 22 -2.59 -13.64 -9.59
N VAL A 23 -2.00 -14.29 -10.61
CA VAL A 23 -0.58 -14.13 -10.94
C VAL A 23 -0.27 -12.67 -11.26
N LEU A 24 -1.05 -12.04 -12.14
CA LEU A 24 -0.86 -10.64 -12.49
C LEU A 24 -0.93 -9.72 -11.27
N TYR A 25 -1.90 -9.94 -10.40
CA TYR A 25 -2.03 -9.20 -9.16
C TYR A 25 -0.79 -9.35 -8.25
N TYR A 26 -0.30 -10.58 -8.03
CA TYR A 26 0.91 -10.80 -7.23
C TYR A 26 2.16 -10.18 -7.86
N LEU A 27 2.28 -10.23 -9.19
CA LEU A 27 3.36 -9.57 -9.92
C LEU A 27 3.30 -8.05 -9.78
N ILE A 28 2.11 -7.45 -9.83
CA ILE A 28 1.93 -6.01 -9.60
C ILE A 28 2.33 -5.64 -8.17
N CYS A 29 1.89 -6.39 -7.16
CA CYS A 29 2.30 -6.15 -5.77
C CYS A 29 3.83 -6.21 -5.61
N LEU A 30 4.47 -7.20 -6.24
CA LEU A 30 5.92 -7.34 -6.20
C LEU A 30 6.64 -6.21 -6.95
N ALA A 31 6.12 -5.80 -8.11
CA ALA A 31 6.66 -4.69 -8.88
C ALA A 31 6.57 -3.37 -8.11
N VAL A 32 5.43 -3.07 -7.49
CA VAL A 32 5.25 -1.89 -6.63
C VAL A 32 6.25 -1.90 -5.47
N PHE A 33 6.45 -3.05 -4.83
CA PHE A 33 7.41 -3.18 -3.75
C PHE A 33 8.85 -2.97 -4.22
N ALA A 34 9.26 -3.64 -5.30
CA ALA A 34 10.60 -3.51 -5.86
C ALA A 34 10.90 -2.08 -6.31
N VAL A 35 9.96 -1.44 -7.03
CA VAL A 35 10.07 -0.05 -7.46
C VAL A 35 10.16 0.87 -6.23
N GLY A 36 9.26 0.75 -5.25
CA GLY A 36 9.32 1.58 -4.04
C GLY A 36 10.63 1.42 -3.25
N LEU A 37 11.24 0.23 -3.27
CA LEU A 37 12.53 0.00 -2.62
C LEU A 37 13.72 0.59 -3.38
N VAL A 38 13.67 0.71 -4.70
CA VAL A 38 14.78 1.24 -5.51
C VAL A 38 14.63 2.72 -5.81
N THR A 39 13.40 3.24 -5.87
CA THR A 39 13.14 4.66 -6.14
C THR A 39 13.75 5.54 -5.05
N PRO A 40 14.60 6.51 -5.41
CA PRO A 40 15.11 7.50 -4.47
C PRO A 40 14.03 8.53 -4.13
N LEU A 41 14.18 9.18 -2.98
CA LEU A 41 13.31 10.29 -2.60
C LEU A 41 13.55 11.47 -3.56
N PRO A 42 12.49 12.20 -3.96
CA PRO A 42 12.60 13.32 -4.91
C PRO A 42 13.29 14.55 -4.31
N ILE A 43 13.45 14.57 -2.99
CA ILE A 43 14.07 15.66 -2.23
C ILE A 43 15.27 15.13 -1.45
N GLU A 44 16.20 16.03 -1.12
CA GLU A 44 17.30 15.70 -0.23
C GLU A 44 16.75 15.22 1.11
N ALA A 45 17.17 14.02 1.51
CA ALA A 45 16.65 13.33 2.67
C ALA A 45 17.80 12.72 3.45
N GLY A 46 17.73 12.81 4.78
CA GLY A 46 18.67 12.11 5.65
C GLY A 46 18.48 10.59 5.57
N LEU A 47 19.48 9.83 6.04
CA LEU A 47 19.39 8.35 6.11
C LEU A 47 18.17 7.87 6.91
N TRP A 48 17.75 8.64 7.93
CA TRP A 48 16.55 8.35 8.71
C TRP A 48 15.27 8.44 7.87
N ASP A 49 15.11 9.52 7.10
CA ASP A 49 13.94 9.71 6.24
C ASP A 49 13.89 8.68 5.10
N VAL A 50 15.05 8.32 4.54
CA VAL A 50 15.14 7.21 3.59
C VAL A 50 14.65 5.91 4.25
N PHE A 51 15.08 5.62 5.47
CA PHE A 51 14.63 4.42 6.19
C PHE A 51 13.11 4.44 6.43
N VAL A 52 12.58 5.54 6.95
CA VAL A 52 11.13 5.72 7.19
C VAL A 52 10.34 5.49 5.89
N TYR A 53 10.79 6.06 4.78
CA TYR A 53 10.17 5.85 3.46
C TYR A 53 10.14 4.37 3.06
N LYS A 54 11.23 3.62 3.25
CA LYS A 54 11.27 2.18 2.92
C LYS A 54 10.36 1.36 3.85
N VAL A 55 10.19 1.78 5.10
CA VAL A 55 9.20 1.20 6.02
C VAL A 55 7.78 1.46 5.50
N SER A 56 7.46 2.70 5.10
CA SER A 56 6.16 3.05 4.53
C SER A 56 5.85 2.29 3.23
N VAL A 57 6.83 2.10 2.34
CA VAL A 57 6.70 1.23 1.15
C VAL A 57 6.37 -0.21 1.55
N THR A 58 7.00 -0.73 2.61
CA THR A 58 6.72 -2.07 3.13
C THR A 58 5.30 -2.17 3.69
N VAL A 59 4.81 -1.13 4.37
CA VAL A 59 3.42 -1.04 4.85
C VAL A 59 2.43 -1.07 3.67
N ILE A 60 2.68 -0.31 2.60
CA ILE A 60 1.86 -0.33 1.38
C ILE A 60 1.85 -1.73 0.75
N PHE A 61 3.02 -2.37 0.64
CA PHE A 61 3.10 -3.73 0.11
C PHE A 61 2.29 -4.73 0.94
N LEU A 62 2.41 -4.66 2.27
CA LEU A 62 1.64 -5.50 3.19
C LEU A 62 0.13 -5.22 3.10
N TRP A 63 -0.25 -3.96 2.91
CA TRP A 63 -1.64 -3.58 2.67
C TRP A 63 -2.15 -4.18 1.36
N MET A 64 -1.38 -4.06 0.28
CA MET A 64 -1.71 -4.62 -1.02
C MET A 64 -1.86 -6.14 -0.96
N ILE A 65 -0.99 -6.87 -0.27
CA ILE A 65 -1.06 -8.33 -0.16
C ILE A 65 -2.06 -8.82 0.91
N SER A 66 -2.60 -7.91 1.73
CA SER A 66 -3.53 -8.24 2.81
C SER A 66 -4.77 -9.03 2.36
N PRO A 67 -5.45 -8.74 1.23
CA PRO A 67 -6.59 -9.55 0.79
C PRO A 67 -6.17 -10.98 0.48
N ALA A 68 -4.98 -11.15 -0.12
CA ALA A 68 -4.43 -12.47 -0.35
C ALA A 68 -4.12 -13.20 0.95
N ILE A 69 -3.66 -12.54 2.01
CA ILE A 69 -3.40 -13.21 3.30
C ILE A 69 -4.70 -13.58 4.02
N PHE A 70 -5.63 -12.63 4.15
CA PHE A 70 -6.83 -12.78 4.97
C PHE A 70 -7.97 -13.55 4.29
N LEU A 71 -8.06 -13.52 2.96
CA LEU A 71 -9.09 -14.24 2.20
C LEU A 71 -8.60 -15.58 1.64
N SER A 72 -7.29 -15.89 1.69
CA SER A 72 -6.78 -17.24 1.39
C SER A 72 -7.02 -18.21 2.55
N GLU A 73 -6.83 -19.51 2.32
CA GLU A 73 -6.88 -20.53 3.37
C GLU A 73 -5.60 -20.56 4.21
N THR A 74 -5.25 -19.41 4.81
CA THR A 74 -4.13 -19.28 5.74
C THR A 74 -4.53 -19.68 7.16
N PRO A 75 -3.57 -20.09 8.02
CA PRO A 75 -3.84 -20.31 9.43
C PRO A 75 -4.35 -19.04 10.14
N LEU A 76 -3.93 -17.85 9.67
CA LEU A 76 -4.35 -16.56 10.20
C LEU A 76 -5.86 -16.34 10.01
N ARG A 77 -6.40 -16.68 8.83
CA ARG A 77 -7.84 -16.62 8.54
C ARG A 77 -8.68 -17.44 9.53
N ARG A 78 -8.15 -18.58 10.00
CA ARG A 78 -8.87 -19.47 10.93
C ARG A 78 -8.92 -18.94 12.36
N ARG A 79 -7.96 -18.09 12.75
CA ARG A 79 -7.86 -17.49 14.09
C ARG A 79 -8.73 -16.24 14.24
N LEU A 80 -8.90 -15.47 13.17
CA LEU A 80 -9.61 -14.19 13.23
C LEU A 80 -11.14 -14.38 13.16
N PRO A 81 -11.92 -13.86 14.13
CA PRO A 81 -13.34 -14.14 14.26
C PRO A 81 -14.16 -13.69 13.04
N LEU A 82 -13.83 -12.56 12.44
CA LEU A 82 -14.52 -12.03 11.26
C LEU A 82 -14.25 -12.84 9.98
N PHE A 83 -13.05 -13.42 9.85
CA PHE A 83 -12.66 -14.17 8.65
C PHE A 83 -12.86 -15.69 8.76
N ARG A 84 -12.99 -16.21 9.99
CA ARG A 84 -13.15 -17.65 10.29
C ARG A 84 -14.42 -18.24 9.69
N GLN A 85 -15.53 -17.49 9.72
CA GLN A 85 -16.85 -17.98 9.33
C GLN A 85 -17.05 -18.07 7.82
N ARG A 86 -16.13 -17.53 7.01
CA ARG A 86 -16.17 -17.55 5.54
C ARG A 86 -17.45 -16.96 4.93
N ILE A 87 -18.17 -16.15 5.70
CA ILE A 87 -19.33 -15.37 5.25
C ILE A 87 -18.83 -14.12 4.54
N GLY A 88 -19.36 -13.82 3.35
CA GLY A 88 -18.93 -12.69 2.52
C GLY A 88 -19.02 -11.35 3.24
N SER A 89 -20.15 -11.06 3.89
CA SER A 89 -20.36 -9.82 4.65
C SER A 89 -19.39 -9.66 5.82
N LYS A 90 -19.14 -10.71 6.61
CA LYS A 90 -18.17 -10.66 7.72
C LYS A 90 -16.73 -10.50 7.23
N SER A 91 -16.41 -11.13 6.09
CA SER A 91 -15.09 -10.97 5.46
C SER A 91 -14.91 -9.55 4.92
N LEU A 92 -15.97 -8.93 4.37
CA LEU A 92 -15.95 -7.54 3.92
C LEU A 92 -15.70 -6.58 5.09
N ILE A 93 -16.45 -6.71 6.19
CA ILE A 93 -16.24 -5.91 7.40
C ILE A 93 -14.82 -6.09 7.93
N GLY A 94 -14.31 -7.33 7.97
CA GLY A 94 -12.93 -7.60 8.34
C GLY A 94 -11.93 -6.90 7.44
N MET A 95 -12.14 -6.90 6.12
CA MET A 95 -11.28 -6.18 5.17
C MET A 95 -11.35 -4.66 5.32
N MET A 96 -12.51 -4.09 5.67
CA MET A 96 -12.63 -2.66 5.98
C MET A 96 -11.79 -2.28 7.20
N ILE A 97 -11.81 -3.11 8.25
CA ILE A 97 -10.97 -2.89 9.44
C ILE A 97 -9.49 -2.99 9.07
N VAL A 98 -9.10 -4.01 8.31
CA VAL A 98 -7.72 -4.17 7.83
C VAL A 98 -7.30 -2.94 7.00
N PHE A 99 -8.17 -2.44 6.12
CA PHE A 99 -7.91 -1.23 5.34
C PHE A 99 -7.64 -0.03 6.25
N ILE A 100 -8.51 0.26 7.23
CA ILE A 100 -8.33 1.36 8.17
C ILE A 100 -7.02 1.21 8.96
N LEU A 101 -6.71 0.01 9.43
CA LEU A 101 -5.49 -0.26 10.19
C LEU A 101 -4.22 0.02 9.37
N PHE A 102 -4.19 -0.38 8.10
CA PHE A 102 -3.06 -0.11 7.23
C PHE A 102 -2.94 1.36 6.84
N THR A 103 -4.05 2.04 6.60
CA THR A 103 -4.05 3.50 6.36
C THR A 103 -3.50 4.25 7.58
N TYR A 104 -3.91 3.86 8.79
CA TYR A 104 -3.39 4.46 10.00
C TYR A 104 -1.92 4.11 10.24
N LEU A 105 -1.53 2.86 10.01
CA LEU A 105 -0.13 2.43 10.13
C LEU A 105 0.77 3.21 9.15
N PHE A 106 0.31 3.42 7.92
CA PHE A 106 1.01 4.22 6.93
C PHE A 106 1.13 5.69 7.36
N ALA A 107 0.03 6.31 7.81
CA ALA A 107 0.07 7.68 8.32
C ALA A 107 1.02 7.81 9.54
N MET A 108 1.04 6.79 10.41
CA MET A 108 1.93 6.74 11.55
C MET A 108 3.39 6.60 11.14
N THR A 109 3.73 5.77 10.14
CA THR A 109 5.12 5.68 9.66
C THR A 109 5.57 6.98 9.00
N GLU A 110 4.73 7.60 8.17
CA GLU A 110 5.03 8.91 7.58
C GLU A 110 5.20 10.01 8.64
N SER A 111 4.53 9.89 9.79
CA SER A 111 4.70 10.83 10.90
C SER A 111 6.10 10.79 11.53
N TRP A 112 6.87 9.72 11.32
CA TRP A 112 8.24 9.59 11.85
C TRP A 112 9.31 10.32 11.03
N HIS A 113 8.94 10.88 9.88
CA HIS A 113 9.82 11.74 9.12
C HIS A 113 10.25 12.98 9.91
N SER A 114 11.48 13.43 9.64
CA SER A 114 12.05 14.62 10.25
C SER A 114 11.22 15.87 9.91
N PRO A 115 11.11 16.86 10.82
CA PRO A 115 10.43 18.12 10.53
C PRO A 115 11.01 18.83 9.29
N GLU A 116 12.33 18.76 9.10
CA GLU A 116 13.04 19.37 7.98
C GLU A 116 12.61 18.72 6.66
N TYR A 117 12.54 17.39 6.61
CA TYR A 117 12.07 16.66 5.44
C TYR A 117 10.61 16.99 5.13
N LYS A 118 9.74 17.07 6.14
CA LYS A 118 8.32 17.40 5.95
C LYS A 118 8.14 18.79 5.33
N ALA A 119 8.87 19.78 5.83
CA ALA A 119 8.83 21.14 5.28
C ALA A 119 9.35 21.18 3.82
N ALA A 120 10.46 20.48 3.54
CA ALA A 120 11.00 20.39 2.18
C ALA A 120 10.03 19.68 1.21
N TYR A 121 9.36 18.62 1.68
CA TYR A 121 8.37 17.88 0.90
C TYR A 121 7.12 18.70 0.61
N GLU A 122 6.64 19.47 1.58
CA GLU A 122 5.52 20.39 1.40
C GLU A 122 5.84 21.51 0.41
N ALA A 123 7.05 22.08 0.48
CA ALA A 123 7.53 23.06 -0.48
C ALA A 123 7.63 22.46 -1.90
N TYR A 124 8.17 21.26 -2.03
CA TYR A 124 8.25 20.53 -3.30
C TYR A 124 6.87 20.28 -3.91
N ASN A 125 5.91 19.80 -3.11
CA ASN A 125 4.54 19.55 -3.58
C ASN A 125 3.82 20.83 -4.00
N THR A 126 4.00 21.91 -3.24
CA THR A 126 3.42 23.22 -3.56
C THR A 126 3.99 23.76 -4.87
N ALA A 127 5.30 23.63 -5.08
CA ALA A 127 5.96 24.02 -6.32
C ALA A 127 5.45 23.20 -7.52
N ALA A 128 5.35 21.87 -7.36
CA ALA A 128 4.84 20.99 -8.40
C ALA A 128 3.37 21.29 -8.76
N TYR A 129 2.52 21.54 -7.75
CA TYR A 129 1.13 21.93 -7.95
C TYR A 129 1.01 23.27 -8.68
N ASN A 130 1.74 24.29 -8.23
CA ASN A 130 1.73 25.60 -8.87
C ASN A 130 2.23 25.53 -10.32
N ALA A 131 3.27 24.73 -10.61
CA ALA A 131 3.74 24.50 -11.97
C ALA A 131 2.65 23.88 -12.86
N PHE A 132 1.89 22.91 -12.34
CA PHE A 132 0.76 22.32 -13.05
C PHE A 132 -0.35 23.36 -13.34
N ILE A 133 -0.71 24.19 -12.35
CA ILE A 133 -1.73 25.23 -12.51
C ILE A 133 -1.32 26.26 -13.58
N VAL A 134 -0.07 26.72 -13.54
CA VAL A 134 0.45 27.67 -14.53
C VAL A 134 0.49 27.06 -15.93
N ALA A 135 0.89 25.79 -16.07
CA ALA A 135 0.83 25.08 -17.34
C ALA A 135 -0.61 24.96 -17.89
N GLY A 136 -1.60 24.90 -17.00
CA GLY A 136 -3.03 24.93 -17.33
C GLY A 136 -3.62 26.33 -17.56
N GLY A 137 -2.81 27.39 -17.49
CA GLY A 137 -3.25 28.79 -17.66
C GLY A 137 -3.91 29.43 -16.44
N GLY A 138 -3.83 28.80 -15.26
CA GLY A 138 -4.32 29.35 -14.00
C GLY A 138 -3.28 30.21 -13.26
N GLN A 139 -3.71 30.91 -12.21
CA GLN A 139 -2.81 31.62 -11.30
C GLN A 139 -2.41 30.73 -10.11
N PRO A 140 -1.13 30.76 -9.68
CA PRO A 140 -0.65 29.97 -8.55
C PRO A 140 -1.29 30.44 -7.23
N SER A 141 -1.56 29.51 -6.32
CA SER A 141 -1.98 29.84 -4.97
C SER A 141 -0.77 30.34 -4.16
N GLN A 142 -0.87 31.54 -3.58
CA GLN A 142 0.08 31.98 -2.56
C GLN A 142 -0.09 31.06 -1.35
N GLY A 143 0.93 30.24 -1.05
CA GLY A 143 0.91 29.36 0.12
C GLY A 143 0.60 30.15 1.39
N ALA A 144 -0.27 29.62 2.24
CA ALA A 144 -0.50 30.19 3.57
C ALA A 144 0.79 30.15 4.39
N PRO A 145 1.04 31.15 5.26
CA PRO A 145 2.23 31.22 6.10
C PRO A 145 2.34 30.06 7.09
#